data_AF-A0A1S2JZF1-F1
#
_entry.id   AF-A0A1S2JZF1-F1
#
_cell.length_a   1.000
_cell.length_b   1.000
_cell.length_c   1.000
_cell.angle_alpha   90.00
_cell.angle_beta   90.00
_cell.angle_gamma   90.00
#
_symmetry.space_group_name_H-M   'P 1'
#
loop_
_entity.id
_entity.type
_entity.pdbx_description
1 polymer ?
#
loop_
_entity_poly.entity_id
_entity_poly.type
_entity_poly.pdbx_seq_one_letter_code
_entity_poly.pdbx_strand_id
1 'polypeptide(L)'
;MRIELRKASYQVTFEALDWLCVAERMEDWSMCHPWPEAHDAGRLAVAAWARAMYDGAAISHHQRFTLTMPRDWAVWLWQILAMPPHDEFPWELAPQLLGQIKAQNRQRQ
;
A
#
# COMPACT_ATOMS: atom_id res chain seq x y z
N MET A 1 4.42 6.29 -16.69
CA MET A 1 3.30 5.33 -16.89
C MET A 1 2.09 5.83 -16.10
N ARG A 2 0.97 6.14 -16.76
CA ARG A 2 -0.26 6.65 -16.09
C ARG A 2 -1.10 5.45 -15.65
N ILE A 3 -1.45 5.37 -14.36
CA ILE A 3 -2.38 4.33 -13.88
C ILE A 3 -3.81 4.73 -14.27
N GLU A 4 -4.45 3.90 -15.09
CA GLU A 4 -5.88 4.03 -15.36
C GLU A 4 -6.68 3.21 -14.35
N LEU A 5 -7.10 3.86 -13.26
CA LEU A 5 -8.06 3.26 -12.34
C LEU A 5 -9.49 3.46 -12.86
N ARG A 6 -10.20 2.36 -13.09
CA ARG A 6 -11.55 2.34 -13.66
C ARG A 6 -12.62 1.88 -12.66
N LYS A 7 -12.22 1.30 -11.51
CA LYS A 7 -13.13 0.82 -10.47
C LYS A 7 -13.25 1.84 -9.33
N ALA A 8 -14.40 1.80 -8.63
CA ALA A 8 -14.65 2.58 -7.41
C ALA A 8 -13.83 2.06 -6.21
N SER A 9 -13.56 0.76 -6.17
CA SER A 9 -12.72 0.12 -5.16
C SER A 9 -11.90 -1.03 -5.76
N TYR A 10 -10.81 -1.37 -5.07
CA TYR A 10 -9.87 -2.42 -5.44
C TYR A 10 -9.63 -3.35 -4.26
N GLN A 11 -9.55 -4.64 -4.53
CA GLN A 11 -9.08 -5.64 -3.58
C GLN A 11 -7.57 -5.76 -3.68
N VAL A 12 -6.84 -5.50 -2.60
CA VAL A 12 -5.39 -5.61 -2.53
C VAL A 12 -5.04 -6.69 -1.53
N THR A 13 -4.26 -7.66 -1.96
CA THR A 13 -3.80 -8.77 -1.17
C THR A 13 -2.29 -8.69 -1.01
N PHE A 14 -1.84 -8.74 0.24
CA PHE A 14 -0.43 -8.72 0.60
C PHE A 14 -0.18 -9.70 1.74
N GLU A 15 1.06 -10.18 1.85
CA GLU A 15 1.49 -10.98 3.00
C GLU A 15 1.62 -10.08 4.24
N ALA A 16 1.60 -10.67 5.44
CA ALA A 16 1.73 -9.91 6.68
C ALA A 16 3.02 -9.07 6.67
N LEU A 17 4.13 -9.66 6.20
CA LEU A 17 5.42 -8.97 6.10
C LEU A 17 5.38 -7.78 5.12
N ASP A 18 4.67 -7.92 4.00
CA ASP A 18 4.48 -6.80 3.07
C ASP A 18 3.74 -5.64 3.75
N TRP A 19 2.73 -5.93 4.57
CA TRP A 19 2.04 -4.90 5.36
C TRP A 19 2.94 -4.24 6.41
N LEU A 20 3.87 -4.98 7.00
CA LEU A 20 4.90 -4.39 7.87
C LEU A 20 5.76 -3.39 7.09
N CYS A 21 6.24 -3.77 5.91
CA CYS A 21 7.04 -2.87 5.08
C CYS A 21 6.23 -1.62 4.67
N VAL A 22 4.93 -1.78 4.34
CA VAL A 22 4.04 -0.63 4.10
C VAL A 22 3.97 0.28 5.32
N ALA A 23 3.85 -0.27 6.54
CA ALA A 23 3.81 0.52 7.76
C ALA A 23 5.11 1.31 7.97
N GLU A 24 6.26 0.65 7.88
CA GLU A 24 7.58 1.26 8.02
C GLU A 24 7.80 2.37 6.99
N ARG A 25 7.41 2.13 5.73
CA ARG A 25 7.49 3.12 4.65
C ARG A 25 6.62 4.34 4.92
N MET A 26 5.44 4.13 5.50
CA MET A 26 4.55 5.21 5.88
C MET A 26 5.10 5.99 7.07
N GLU A 27 5.84 5.37 8.00
CA GLU A 27 6.43 6.02 9.18
C GLU A 27 7.70 6.81 8.84
N ASP A 28 8.60 6.24 8.04
CA ASP A 28 9.88 6.84 7.61
C ASP A 28 9.68 8.06 6.68
N TRP A 29 8.51 8.16 6.07
CA TRP A 29 8.08 9.23 5.16
C TRP A 29 8.19 10.67 5.71
N SER A 30 8.39 10.84 7.02
CA SER A 30 8.46 12.15 7.68
C SER A 30 9.64 13.05 7.23
N MET A 31 10.62 12.53 6.48
CA MET A 31 11.84 13.28 6.15
C MET A 31 11.90 13.89 4.74
N CYS A 32 11.04 13.51 3.78
CA CYS A 32 11.35 13.78 2.36
C CYS A 32 10.43 14.76 1.60
N HIS A 33 9.22 15.09 2.05
CA HIS A 33 8.37 16.05 1.29
C HIS A 33 7.39 16.85 2.16
N PRO A 34 7.29 18.18 1.99
CA PRO A 34 6.28 18.99 2.66
C PRO A 34 4.91 18.77 1.99
N TRP A 35 4.10 17.86 2.52
CA TRP A 35 2.68 17.77 2.18
C TRP A 35 1.84 18.56 3.21
N PRO A 36 0.62 18.99 2.87
CA PRO A 36 -0.30 19.61 3.83
C PRO A 36 -0.58 18.67 5.02
N GLU A 37 -0.72 19.20 6.24
CA GLU A 37 -0.93 18.44 7.51
C GLU A 37 -2.02 17.35 7.45
N ALA A 38 -3.04 17.53 6.62
CA ALA A 38 -4.09 16.53 6.40
C ALA A 38 -3.57 15.18 5.83
N HIS A 39 -2.45 15.20 5.10
CA HIS A 39 -1.81 13.98 4.59
C HIS A 39 -1.07 13.20 5.69
N ASP A 40 -0.64 13.86 6.77
CA ASP A 40 0.03 13.18 7.89
C ASP A 40 -0.91 12.33 8.71
N ALA A 41 -2.13 12.80 8.98
CA ALA A 41 -3.12 12.01 9.70
C ALA A 41 -3.53 10.75 8.92
N GLY A 42 -3.74 10.88 7.61
CA GLY A 42 -4.04 9.75 6.72
C GLY A 42 -2.88 8.76 6.65
N ARG A 43 -1.65 9.25 6.54
CA ARG A 43 -0.42 8.45 6.58
C ARG A 43 -0.27 7.64 7.87
N LEU A 44 -0.39 8.29 9.02
CA LEU A 44 -0.29 7.62 10.32
C LEU A 44 -1.40 6.58 10.51
N ALA A 45 -2.61 6.87 10.04
CA ALA A 45 -3.71 5.90 10.07
C ALA A 45 -3.38 4.66 9.23
N VAL A 46 -2.75 4.83 8.06
CA VAL A 46 -2.35 3.71 7.19
C VAL A 46 -1.21 2.93 7.79
N ALA A 47 -0.22 3.60 8.38
CA ALA A 47 0.86 2.95 9.11
C ALA A 47 0.31 2.07 10.23
N ALA A 48 -0.54 2.63 11.10
CA ALA A 48 -1.15 1.91 12.21
C ALA A 48 -2.01 0.73 11.73
N TRP A 49 -2.78 0.93 10.67
CA TRP A 49 -3.61 -0.14 10.10
C TRP A 49 -2.74 -1.27 9.52
N ALA A 50 -1.72 -0.94 8.72
CA ALA A 50 -0.83 -1.94 8.14
C ALA A 50 -0.03 -2.69 9.22
N ARG A 51 0.38 -2.00 10.28
CA ARG A 51 1.00 -2.61 11.47
C ARG A 51 0.06 -3.58 12.17
N ALA A 52 -1.20 -3.22 12.36
CA ALA A 52 -2.20 -4.10 12.96
C ALA A 52 -2.45 -5.37 12.11
N MET A 53 -2.35 -5.28 10.78
CA MET A 53 -2.44 -6.46 9.90
C MET A 53 -1.25 -7.41 10.09
N TYR A 54 -0.04 -6.86 10.26
CA TYR A 54 1.15 -7.66 10.59
C TYR A 54 1.05 -8.28 11.99
N ASP A 55 0.75 -7.48 13.01
CA ASP A 55 0.67 -7.94 14.41
C ASP A 55 -0.46 -8.97 14.60
N GLY A 56 -1.55 -8.83 13.83
CA GLY A 56 -2.65 -9.80 13.79
C GLY A 56 -2.28 -11.15 13.15
N ALA A 57 -1.16 -11.23 12.42
CA ALA A 57 -0.62 -12.48 11.87
C ALA A 57 0.15 -13.25 12.96
N ALA A 58 -0.57 -13.67 14.00
CA ALA A 58 0.01 -14.26 15.22
C ALA A 58 0.86 -15.53 15.01
N ILE A 59 0.79 -16.16 13.83
CA ILE A 59 1.33 -17.51 13.59
C ILE A 59 2.23 -17.58 12.33
N SER A 60 2.06 -16.69 11.33
CA SER A 60 2.85 -16.75 10.10
C SER A 60 2.94 -15.41 9.38
N HIS A 61 4.16 -14.97 9.11
CA HIS A 61 4.43 -13.75 8.32
C HIS A 61 4.05 -13.88 6.84
N HIS A 62 3.81 -15.11 6.36
CA HIS A 62 3.31 -15.40 5.01
C HIS A 62 1.77 -15.42 4.93
N GLN A 63 1.07 -15.18 6.05
CA GLN A 63 -0.38 -15.08 6.02
C GLN A 63 -0.78 -13.91 5.12
N ARG A 64 -1.67 -14.18 4.17
CA ARG A 64 -2.17 -13.18 3.22
C ARG A 64 -3.43 -12.54 3.75
N PHE A 65 -3.49 -11.22 3.61
CA PHE A 65 -4.66 -10.44 3.93
C PHE A 65 -5.12 -9.66 2.73
N THR A 66 -6.42 -9.71 2.47
CA THR A 66 -7.07 -8.95 1.40
C THR A 66 -7.84 -7.77 1.99
N LEU A 67 -7.50 -6.56 1.58
CA LEU A 67 -8.25 -5.34 1.89
C LEU A 67 -9.00 -4.86 0.65
N THR A 68 -10.27 -4.49 0.82
CA THR A 68 -10.96 -3.65 -0.15
C THR A 68 -10.72 -2.18 0.16
N MET A 69 -10.01 -1.46 -0.72
CA MET A 69 -9.76 -0.03 -0.59
C MET A 69 -10.50 0.78 -1.67
N PRO A 70 -10.97 2.00 -1.35
CA PRO A 70 -11.45 2.94 -2.36
C PRO A 70 -10.38 3.27 -3.40
N ARG A 71 -10.82 3.70 -4.58
CA ARG A 71 -9.94 4.09 -5.69
C ARG A 71 -8.84 5.05 -5.26
N ASP A 72 -9.20 6.14 -4.58
CA ASP A 72 -8.27 7.22 -4.25
C ASP A 72 -7.18 6.74 -3.29
N TRP A 73 -7.55 5.84 -2.38
CA TRP A 73 -6.62 5.16 -1.48
C TRP A 73 -5.67 4.23 -2.22
N ALA A 74 -6.15 3.49 -3.23
CA ALA A 74 -5.30 2.66 -4.07
C ALA A 74 -4.30 3.48 -4.90
N VAL A 75 -4.69 4.66 -5.41
CA VAL A 75 -3.77 5.60 -6.09
C VAL A 75 -2.69 6.05 -5.13
N TRP A 76 -3.12 6.55 -3.98
CA TRP A 76 -2.24 7.19 -3.01
C TRP A 76 -1.23 6.18 -2.42
N LEU A 77 -1.68 4.97 -2.06
CA LEU A 77 -0.79 3.89 -1.64
C LEU A 77 0.23 3.54 -2.74
N TRP A 78 -0.21 3.38 -3.99
CA TRP A 78 0.73 3.10 -5.08
C TRP A 78 1.76 4.21 -5.27
N GLN A 79 1.35 5.48 -5.21
CA GLN A 79 2.28 6.59 -5.32
C GLN A 79 3.36 6.53 -4.23
N ILE A 80 2.97 6.18 -3.00
CA ILE A 80 3.90 6.04 -1.88
C ILE A 80 4.91 4.91 -2.09
N LEU A 81 4.42 3.74 -2.48
CA LEU A 81 5.28 2.58 -2.72
C LEU A 81 6.17 2.77 -3.96
N ALA A 82 5.76 3.59 -4.93
CA ALA A 82 6.48 3.81 -6.19
C ALA A 82 7.52 4.94 -6.10
N MET A 83 7.57 5.69 -5.00
CA MET A 83 8.61 6.68 -4.78
C MET A 83 9.95 6.01 -4.49
N PRO A 84 11.09 6.62 -4.89
CA PRO A 84 12.41 5.99 -4.83
C PRO A 84 12.64 5.36 -3.45
N PRO A 85 13.01 4.07 -3.40
CA PRO A 85 13.23 3.40 -2.13
C PRO A 85 14.43 4.04 -1.42
N HIS A 86 14.37 4.14 -0.09
CA HIS A 86 15.59 4.05 0.70
C HIS A 86 16.13 2.62 0.50
N ASP A 87 17.44 2.42 0.53
CA ASP A 87 18.13 1.20 0.08
C ASP A 87 17.63 -0.14 0.70
N GLU A 88 16.71 -0.10 1.67
CA GLU A 88 16.16 -1.25 2.41
C GLU A 88 14.67 -1.56 2.13
N PHE A 89 13.93 -0.73 1.37
CA PHE A 89 12.50 -0.97 1.12
C PHE A 89 12.25 -1.97 -0.03
N PRO A 90 11.34 -2.97 0.11
CA PRO A 90 11.07 -3.93 -0.96
C PRO A 90 10.53 -3.27 -2.23
N TRP A 91 11.37 -3.24 -3.26
CA TRP A 91 11.07 -2.56 -4.53
C TRP A 91 9.90 -3.22 -5.28
N GLU A 92 9.56 -4.47 -4.97
CA GLU A 92 8.49 -5.24 -5.61
C GLU A 92 7.08 -4.81 -5.21
N LEU A 93 6.88 -4.13 -4.06
CA LEU A 93 5.55 -3.84 -3.52
C LEU A 93 4.70 -2.94 -4.44
N ALA A 94 5.29 -1.89 -5.01
CA ALA A 94 4.61 -1.04 -5.98
C ALA A 94 4.22 -1.79 -7.27
N PRO A 95 5.13 -2.54 -7.92
CA PRO A 95 4.80 -3.43 -9.04
C PRO A 95 3.70 -4.45 -8.71
N GLN A 96 3.74 -5.06 -7.53
CA GLN A 96 2.74 -6.05 -7.09
C GLN A 96 1.35 -5.42 -6.96
N LEU A 97 1.22 -4.28 -6.26
CA LEU A 97 -0.03 -3.54 -6.15
C LEU A 97 -0.61 -3.20 -7.53
N LEU A 98 0.25 -2.67 -8.41
CA LEU A 98 -0.15 -2.34 -9.76
C LEU A 98 -0.62 -3.56 -10.56
N GLY A 99 0.05 -4.70 -10.40
CA GLY A 99 -0.31 -5.97 -11.03
C GLY A 99 -1.73 -6.41 -10.64
N GLN A 100 -2.06 -6.32 -9.35
CA GLN A 100 -3.39 -6.66 -8.82
C GLN A 100 -4.48 -5.73 -9.33
N ILE A 101 -4.22 -4.42 -9.38
CA ILE A 101 -5.12 -3.41 -9.94
C ILE A 101 -5.39 -3.69 -11.43
N LYS A 102 -4.34 -3.97 -12.21
CA LYS A 102 -4.44 -4.28 -13.64
C LYS A 102 -5.21 -5.58 -13.89
N ALA A 103 -4.99 -6.62 -13.08
CA ALA A 103 -5.73 -7.87 -13.17
C ALA A 103 -7.23 -7.65 -12.93
N GLN A 104 -7.57 -6.88 -11.90
CA GLN A 104 -8.94 -6.53 -11.58
C GLN A 104 -9.62 -5.71 -12.69
N ASN A 105 -8.92 -4.76 -13.29
CA ASN A 105 -9.45 -3.98 -14.41
C ASN A 105 -9.73 -4.85 -15.66
N ARG A 106 -8.96 -5.91 -15.88
CA ARG A 106 -9.14 -6.84 -17.02
C ARG A 106 -10.37 -7.75 -16.88
N GLN A 107 -10.74 -8.14 -15.67
CA GLN A 107 -11.87 -9.05 -15.40
C GLN A 107 -13.28 -8.46 -15.70
N ARG A 108 -13.38 -7.22 -16.22
CA ARG A 108 -14.66 -6.56 -16.56
C ARG A 108 -14.73 -6.09 -18.02
N GLN A 109 -13.81 -6.56 -18.87
CA GLN A 109 -13.92 -6.48 -20.32
C GLN A 109 -14.47 -7.81 -20.83
#